data_AF-A0A7W8IJ44-F1
#
_entry.id   AF-A0A7W8IJ44-F1
#
_cell.length_a   1.000
_cell.length_b   1.000
_cell.length_c   1.000
_cell.angle_alpha   90.00
_cell.angle_beta   90.00
_cell.angle_gamma   90.00
#
_symmetry.space_group_name_H-M   'P 1'
#
loop_
_entity.id
_entity.type
_entity.pdbx_description
1 polymer ?
#
loop_
_entity_poly.entity_id
_entity_poly.type
_entity_poly.pdbx_seq_one_letter_code
_entity_poly.pdbx_strand_id
1 'polypeptide(L)'
;MPDHLDYQFAASAPLPDGTEKVYVANDYSSGQLDWYSLDLDASIKMLGSVPGSETTGFLPDKPFTTIPIPVSFSGMPNTRWWTFEDHATNFGDIDASTTDLAKLLFIELALVDSNDWFVVPCTLPSGSLAQVRGMAVTNVFGERLWIQAADQGVDEAWGRWSMFTINILNAPADSSSADTTLLMLPTLASAQYGPPQEEVFLVRDEVANMAWGVEKTVPLASGISRPGSEVAKQTFNYLQSLIPGSGTPPALAAAVRYQAMNSVPENWIPFIPVHVPNNNRQIQLQRAAMPRILVGDFNPAQKVQPLTSLLRAGLDLIPAQTYFLHEEEVPRAGARLTQYYARARWTQGQVYTWLCAQKQTGRGEAASGLAFDRLVDQNQAEG
;
A
#
# COMPACT_ATOMS: atom_id res chain seq x y z
N MET A 1 -10.82 0.22 -1.94
CA MET A 1 -10.04 -0.72 -1.12
C MET A 1 -10.98 -1.55 -0.27
N PRO A 2 -11.29 -2.77 -0.68
CA PRO A 2 -12.17 -3.60 0.12
C PRO A 2 -11.34 -4.57 0.97
N ASP A 3 -10.79 -5.62 0.38
CA ASP A 3 -10.34 -6.83 1.05
C ASP A 3 -8.84 -6.92 1.33
N HIS A 4 -8.00 -6.31 0.49
CA HIS A 4 -6.52 -6.26 0.62
C HIS A 4 -5.98 -4.98 1.27
N LEU A 5 -6.85 -4.01 1.58
CA LEU A 5 -6.46 -2.72 2.20
C LEU A 5 -5.36 -1.93 1.47
N ASP A 6 -5.13 -2.23 0.18
CA ASP A 6 -4.19 -1.56 -0.72
C ASP A 6 -4.90 -0.93 -1.94
N TYR A 7 -4.26 0.08 -2.55
CA TYR A 7 -4.85 0.82 -3.67
C TYR A 7 -4.80 -0.03 -4.93
N GLN A 8 -5.95 -0.14 -5.58
CA GLN A 8 -6.11 -0.72 -6.89
C GLN A 8 -6.49 0.39 -7.86
N PHE A 9 -5.68 0.60 -8.89
CA PHE A 9 -5.98 1.57 -9.94
C PHE A 9 -5.33 1.18 -11.26
N ALA A 10 -5.83 1.80 -12.32
CA ALA A 10 -5.25 1.72 -13.65
C ALA A 10 -4.99 3.13 -14.18
N ALA A 11 -3.90 3.29 -14.93
CA ALA A 11 -3.55 4.51 -15.64
C ALA A 11 -3.16 4.15 -17.07
N SER A 12 -3.52 4.99 -18.04
CA SER A 12 -3.17 4.76 -19.43
C SER A 12 -2.29 5.88 -19.97
N ALA A 13 -1.48 5.52 -20.96
CA ALA A 13 -0.64 6.45 -21.70
C ALA A 13 -0.90 6.29 -23.20
N PRO A 14 -1.17 7.39 -23.93
CA PRO A 14 -1.45 7.34 -25.35
C PRO A 14 -0.21 6.97 -26.17
N LEU A 15 -0.42 6.23 -27.25
CA LEU A 15 0.60 5.90 -28.25
C LEU A 15 0.36 6.67 -29.56
N PRO A 16 1.40 6.85 -30.40
CA PRO A 16 1.28 7.59 -31.66
C PRO A 16 0.30 7.00 -32.69
N ASP A 17 -0.01 5.70 -32.57
CA ASP A 17 -0.96 5.00 -33.45
C ASP A 17 -2.43 5.17 -33.02
N GLY A 18 -2.68 5.95 -31.97
CA GLY A 18 -4.01 6.18 -31.41
C GLY A 18 -4.48 5.12 -30.42
N THR A 19 -3.64 4.13 -30.10
CA THR A 19 -3.89 3.16 -29.01
C THR A 19 -3.36 3.66 -27.67
N GLU A 20 -3.60 2.92 -26.59
CA GLU A 20 -3.05 3.22 -25.27
C GLU A 20 -2.28 2.02 -24.71
N LYS A 21 -1.24 2.30 -23.91
CA LYS A 21 -0.71 1.34 -22.95
C LYS A 21 -1.42 1.53 -21.64
N VAL A 22 -1.94 0.44 -21.07
CA VAL A 22 -2.64 0.45 -19.79
C VAL A 22 -1.77 -0.19 -18.73
N TYR A 23 -1.42 0.59 -17.73
CA TYR A 23 -0.68 0.17 -16.55
C TYR A 23 -1.63 0.00 -15.38
N VAL A 24 -1.46 -1.07 -14.62
CA VAL A 24 -2.28 -1.39 -13.46
C VAL A 24 -1.41 -1.53 -12.22
N ALA A 25 -1.92 -1.04 -11.09
CA ALA A 25 -1.38 -1.32 -9.78
C ALA A 25 -2.44 -2.12 -9.02
N ASN A 26 -2.15 -3.38 -8.70
CA ASN A 26 -3.07 -4.24 -7.94
C ASN A 26 -2.89 -4.06 -6.43
N ASP A 27 -1.66 -3.77 -5.97
CA ASP A 27 -1.34 -3.66 -4.54
C ASP A 27 -0.45 -2.44 -4.27
N TYR A 28 -1.01 -1.23 -4.40
CA TYR A 28 -0.26 0.00 -4.13
C TYR A 28 -0.43 0.50 -2.69
N SER A 29 0.65 0.48 -1.91
CA SER A 29 0.67 0.90 -0.50
C SER A 29 1.86 1.78 -0.10
N SER A 30 2.86 1.95 -0.97
CA SER A 30 4.13 2.63 -0.66
C SER A 30 4.00 4.14 -0.39
N GLY A 31 2.94 4.77 -0.91
CA GLY A 31 2.75 6.23 -0.87
C GLY A 31 3.66 7.03 -1.80
N GLN A 32 4.62 6.38 -2.46
CA GLN A 32 5.43 6.92 -3.55
C GLN A 32 5.26 6.01 -4.76
N LEU A 33 4.62 6.55 -5.79
CA LEU A 33 4.38 5.83 -7.02
C LEU A 33 5.64 5.88 -7.88
N ASP A 34 6.07 4.73 -8.39
CA ASP A 34 7.20 4.63 -9.33
C ASP A 34 6.98 3.48 -10.32
N TRP A 35 7.83 3.34 -11.33
CA TRP A 35 7.68 2.37 -12.43
C TRP A 35 7.49 0.92 -11.93
N TYR A 36 8.16 0.54 -10.84
CA TYR A 36 8.07 -0.81 -10.26
C TYR A 36 6.75 -1.07 -9.53
N SER A 37 5.91 -0.05 -9.33
CA SER A 37 4.59 -0.17 -8.70
C SER A 37 3.49 -0.54 -9.70
N LEU A 38 3.85 -0.67 -10.99
CA LEU A 38 2.92 -0.84 -12.10
C LEU A 38 3.32 -2.02 -12.97
N ASP A 39 2.31 -2.77 -13.39
CA ASP A 39 2.43 -3.79 -14.43
C ASP A 39 1.69 -3.33 -15.69
N LEU A 40 2.12 -3.78 -16.86
CA LEU A 40 1.41 -3.56 -18.12
C LEU A 40 0.32 -4.64 -18.28
N ASP A 41 -0.93 -4.22 -18.43
CA ASP A 41 -2.03 -5.11 -18.83
C ASP A 41 -2.30 -4.98 -20.34
N ALA A 42 -1.73 -5.89 -21.13
CA ALA A 42 -1.88 -5.89 -22.58
C ALA A 42 -3.30 -6.29 -23.07
N SER A 43 -4.15 -6.81 -22.17
CA SER A 43 -5.53 -7.19 -22.50
C SER A 43 -6.46 -5.97 -22.55
N ILE A 44 -6.14 -4.89 -21.83
CA ILE A 44 -6.89 -3.65 -21.82
C ILE A 44 -6.29 -2.69 -22.86
N LYS A 45 -7.12 -2.26 -23.84
CA LYS A 45 -6.65 -1.41 -24.95
C LYS A 45 -6.80 0.09 -24.72
N MET A 46 -7.68 0.50 -23.82
CA MET A 46 -7.91 1.90 -23.47
C MET A 46 -8.60 2.00 -22.11
N LEU A 47 -8.29 3.08 -21.38
CA LEU A 47 -9.10 3.56 -20.27
C LEU A 47 -9.83 4.79 -20.80
N GLY A 48 -11.15 4.70 -20.95
CA GLY A 48 -11.94 5.79 -21.54
C GLY A 48 -11.66 7.17 -20.93
N SER A 49 -12.00 8.22 -21.67
CA SER A 49 -11.62 9.59 -21.32
C SER A 49 -12.08 10.02 -19.93
N VAL A 50 -11.16 10.58 -19.14
CA VAL A 50 -11.45 11.15 -17.83
C VAL A 50 -11.63 12.68 -17.96
N PRO A 51 -12.74 13.25 -17.46
CA PRO A 51 -12.95 14.70 -17.49
C PRO A 51 -11.79 15.46 -16.84
N GLY A 52 -11.26 16.48 -17.53
CA GLY A 52 -10.12 17.27 -17.05
C GLY A 52 -8.74 16.64 -17.33
N SER A 53 -8.70 15.46 -17.94
CA SER A 53 -7.47 14.84 -18.45
C SER A 53 -7.43 14.95 -19.97
N GLU A 54 -6.89 16.06 -20.49
CA GLU A 54 -6.65 16.19 -21.92
C GLU A 54 -5.46 15.31 -22.32
N THR A 55 -5.69 14.35 -23.22
CA THR A 55 -4.66 13.47 -23.77
C THR A 55 -3.68 14.30 -24.59
N THR A 56 -2.58 14.71 -23.96
CA THR A 56 -1.51 15.45 -24.61
C THR A 56 -0.33 14.51 -24.83
N GLY A 57 -0.21 13.99 -26.06
CA GLY A 57 0.96 13.22 -26.45
C GLY A 57 2.20 14.11 -26.51
N PHE A 58 3.36 13.56 -26.16
CA PHE A 58 4.64 14.22 -26.43
C PHE A 58 5.05 13.99 -27.89
N LEU A 59 5.67 15.00 -28.50
CA LEU A 59 6.32 14.82 -29.80
C LEU A 59 7.55 13.91 -29.62
N PRO A 60 7.86 13.04 -30.59
CA PRO A 60 9.08 12.25 -30.54
C PRO A 60 10.33 13.13 -30.44
N ASP A 61 11.27 12.73 -29.59
CA ASP A 61 12.56 13.40 -29.48
C ASP A 61 13.35 13.31 -30.80
N LYS A 62 14.10 14.36 -31.10
CA LYS A 62 14.99 14.36 -32.25
C LYS A 62 16.21 13.48 -31.94
N PRO A 63 16.73 12.71 -32.92
CA PRO A 63 18.01 12.03 -32.76
C PRO A 63 19.10 13.04 -32.39
N PHE A 64 19.93 12.68 -31.41
CA PHE A 64 21.09 13.48 -31.02
C PHE A 64 22.35 12.63 -31.00
N THR A 65 23.49 13.30 -31.10
CA THR A 65 24.81 12.70 -31.03
C THR A 65 25.58 13.35 -29.90
N THR A 66 26.20 12.55 -29.04
CA THR A 66 27.07 13.04 -27.97
C THR A 66 28.26 12.09 -27.78
N ILE A 67 29.29 12.58 -27.11
CA ILE A 67 30.38 11.73 -26.62
C ILE A 67 29.94 11.19 -25.25
N PRO A 68 29.91 9.87 -25.05
CA PRO A 68 29.56 9.29 -23.76
C PRO A 68 30.56 9.66 -22.68
N ILE A 69 30.09 9.76 -21.44
CA ILE A 69 30.92 10.07 -20.28
C ILE A 69 31.25 8.76 -19.57
N PRO A 70 32.52 8.41 -19.31
CA PRO A 70 32.85 7.25 -18.49
C PRO A 70 32.18 7.34 -17.12
N VAL A 71 31.68 6.21 -16.60
CA VAL A 71 31.19 6.15 -15.22
C VAL A 71 32.32 6.56 -14.27
N SER A 72 31.99 7.36 -13.26
CA SER A 72 32.93 7.73 -12.20
C SER A 72 32.21 7.80 -10.86
N PHE A 73 32.89 7.39 -9.80
CA PHE A 73 32.39 7.42 -8.43
C PHE A 73 33.56 7.65 -7.46
N SER A 74 33.24 8.05 -6.23
CA SER A 74 34.26 8.30 -5.22
C SER A 74 35.00 7.00 -4.86
N GLY A 75 36.33 7.07 -4.76
CA GLY A 75 37.19 5.91 -4.51
C GLY A 75 37.48 5.04 -5.72
N MET A 76 36.89 5.32 -6.89
CA MET A 76 37.11 4.51 -8.11
C MET A 76 38.62 4.41 -8.43
N PRO A 77 39.15 3.19 -8.65
CA PRO A 77 40.53 3.02 -9.08
C PRO A 77 40.82 3.80 -10.36
N ASN A 78 41.94 4.52 -10.40
CA ASN A 78 42.31 5.25 -11.61
C ASN A 78 42.81 4.28 -12.69
N THR A 79 42.21 4.36 -13.86
CA THR A 79 42.52 3.49 -15.00
C THR A 79 43.88 3.78 -15.65
N ARG A 80 44.54 4.90 -15.31
CA ARG A 80 45.84 5.27 -15.89
C ARG A 80 46.91 5.53 -14.84
N TRP A 81 48.01 4.79 -14.98
CA TRP A 81 49.25 4.86 -14.18
C TRP A 81 49.01 4.75 -12.67
N TRP A 82 50.10 4.69 -11.91
CA TRP A 82 50.03 4.59 -10.46
C TRP A 82 49.49 5.92 -9.89
N THR A 83 48.38 5.84 -9.18
CA THR A 83 47.87 6.94 -8.34
C THR A 83 47.67 6.40 -6.93
N PHE A 84 47.79 7.27 -5.94
CA PHE A 84 47.24 6.98 -4.62
C PHE A 84 45.77 7.37 -4.62
N GLU A 85 44.92 6.44 -4.17
CA GLU A 85 43.47 6.64 -4.04
C GLU A 85 43.16 7.52 -2.82
N ASP A 86 42.01 8.18 -2.84
CA ASP A 86 41.56 8.97 -1.70
C ASP A 86 41.17 8.06 -0.52
N HIS A 87 41.79 8.27 0.63
CA HIS A 87 41.53 7.50 1.87
C HIS A 87 40.08 7.59 2.37
N ALA A 88 39.28 8.54 1.87
CA ALA A 88 37.89 8.73 2.30
C ALA A 88 36.99 7.53 1.95
N THR A 89 37.38 6.73 0.95
CA THR A 89 36.61 5.55 0.49
C THR A 89 37.52 4.33 0.43
N ASN A 90 37.25 3.31 1.25
CA ASN A 90 38.02 2.06 1.28
C ASN A 90 37.13 0.87 0.90
N PHE A 91 37.20 0.43 -0.36
CA PHE A 91 36.45 -0.75 -0.82
C PHE A 91 36.94 -2.06 -0.21
N GLY A 92 38.18 -2.13 0.28
CA GLY A 92 38.74 -3.31 0.93
C GLY A 92 38.20 -3.57 2.34
N ASP A 93 37.53 -2.59 2.95
CA ASP A 93 36.89 -2.72 4.28
C ASP A 93 35.41 -3.11 4.16
N ILE A 94 34.91 -3.36 2.95
CA ILE A 94 33.55 -3.87 2.77
C ILE A 94 33.52 -5.34 3.23
N ASP A 95 32.99 -5.55 4.43
CA ASP A 95 32.67 -6.88 4.94
C ASP A 95 31.43 -7.44 4.21
N ALA A 96 31.66 -8.33 3.25
CA ALA A 96 30.62 -8.99 2.47
C ALA A 96 30.58 -10.49 2.76
N SER A 97 29.41 -10.99 3.18
CA SER A 97 29.14 -12.42 3.25
C SER A 97 28.90 -13.00 1.85
N THR A 98 29.05 -14.32 1.68
CA THR A 98 28.69 -15.03 0.43
C THR A 98 27.22 -14.88 0.03
N THR A 99 26.37 -14.49 0.99
CA THR A 99 24.95 -14.20 0.77
C THR A 99 24.65 -12.75 0.42
N ASP A 100 25.63 -11.85 0.53
CA ASP A 100 25.45 -10.41 0.31
C ASP A 100 25.61 -10.05 -1.18
N LEU A 101 24.72 -10.59 -2.02
CA LEU A 101 24.79 -10.45 -3.49
C LEU A 101 24.96 -9.01 -3.96
N ALA A 102 24.25 -8.05 -3.35
CA ALA A 102 24.35 -6.64 -3.71
C ALA A 102 25.75 -6.05 -3.43
N LYS A 103 26.37 -6.43 -2.30
CA LYS A 103 27.74 -5.99 -1.99
C LYS A 103 28.74 -6.62 -2.94
N LEU A 104 28.58 -7.91 -3.22
CA LEU A 104 29.46 -8.65 -4.13
C LEU A 104 29.41 -8.06 -5.55
N LEU A 105 28.21 -7.83 -6.10
CA LEU A 105 28.01 -7.19 -7.41
C LEU A 105 28.60 -5.77 -7.45
N PHE A 106 28.39 -4.99 -6.38
CA PHE A 106 28.95 -3.64 -6.30
C PHE A 106 30.48 -3.65 -6.29
N ILE A 107 31.10 -4.53 -5.51
CA ILE A 107 32.57 -4.66 -5.44
C ILE A 107 33.13 -5.13 -6.79
N GLU A 108 32.49 -6.10 -7.43
CA GLU A 108 32.90 -6.60 -8.75
C GLU A 108 32.86 -5.47 -9.81
N LEU A 109 31.74 -4.74 -9.90
CA LEU A 109 31.63 -3.57 -10.76
C LEU A 109 32.72 -2.53 -10.41
N ALA A 110 32.88 -2.19 -9.14
CA ALA A 110 33.75 -1.12 -8.71
C ALA A 110 35.25 -1.41 -8.97
N LEU A 111 35.67 -2.67 -8.80
CA LEU A 111 37.08 -3.06 -8.90
C LEU A 111 37.47 -3.62 -10.27
N VAL A 112 36.54 -4.22 -11.02
CA VAL A 112 36.84 -4.96 -12.25
C VAL A 112 36.27 -4.27 -13.48
N ASP A 113 34.96 -4.01 -13.51
CA ASP A 113 34.26 -3.69 -14.76
C ASP A 113 34.01 -2.19 -15.00
N SER A 114 34.12 -1.34 -13.98
CA SER A 114 33.69 0.07 -14.06
C SER A 114 34.38 0.91 -15.14
N ASN A 115 35.54 0.48 -15.65
CA ASN A 115 36.30 1.13 -16.72
C ASN A 115 35.61 1.07 -18.10
N ASP A 116 34.76 0.07 -18.34
CA ASP A 116 34.09 -0.14 -19.62
C ASP A 116 32.64 0.38 -19.64
N TRP A 117 32.23 1.10 -18.60
CA TRP A 117 30.88 1.65 -18.47
C TRP A 117 30.82 3.14 -18.81
N PHE A 118 29.77 3.49 -19.54
CA PHE A 118 29.55 4.83 -20.07
C PHE A 118 28.12 5.31 -19.78
N VAL A 119 27.98 6.60 -19.51
CA VAL A 119 26.70 7.29 -19.29
C VAL A 119 26.45 8.28 -20.42
N VAL A 120 25.24 8.21 -20.96
CA VAL A 120 24.70 9.19 -21.90
C VAL A 120 23.52 9.88 -21.20
N PRO A 121 23.65 11.16 -20.81
CA PRO A 121 22.56 11.86 -20.14
C PRO A 121 21.43 12.15 -21.13
N CYS A 122 20.21 11.75 -20.77
CA CYS A 122 18.98 12.00 -21.53
C CYS A 122 17.98 12.73 -20.64
N THR A 123 17.58 13.95 -21.04
CA THR A 123 16.53 14.69 -20.35
C THR A 123 15.18 14.33 -20.94
N LEU A 124 14.30 13.76 -20.12
CA LEU A 124 12.96 13.35 -20.52
C LEU A 124 11.89 14.20 -19.81
N PRO A 125 10.75 14.49 -20.45
CA PRO A 125 9.61 15.10 -19.78
C PRO A 125 9.07 14.23 -18.63
N SER A 126 8.50 14.86 -17.62
CA SER A 126 7.72 14.15 -16.60
C SER A 126 6.41 13.65 -17.20
N GLY A 127 5.99 12.42 -16.86
CA GLY A 127 4.76 11.83 -17.40
C GLY A 127 4.90 11.23 -18.80
N SER A 128 6.12 10.94 -19.26
CA SER A 128 6.37 10.42 -20.60
C SER A 128 6.63 8.90 -20.63
N LEU A 129 6.29 8.28 -21.74
CA LEU A 129 6.82 6.98 -22.15
C LEU A 129 8.02 7.18 -23.07
N ALA A 130 9.19 6.70 -22.67
CA ALA A 130 10.41 6.79 -23.47
C ALA A 130 10.85 5.42 -23.97
N GLN A 131 11.23 5.35 -25.25
CA GLN A 131 11.75 4.14 -25.86
C GLN A 131 12.96 4.50 -26.74
N VAL A 132 14.09 3.83 -26.52
CA VAL A 132 15.26 3.95 -27.39
C VAL A 132 14.97 3.21 -28.69
N ARG A 133 14.78 3.96 -29.79
CA ARG A 133 14.52 3.39 -31.11
C ARG A 133 15.75 2.77 -31.78
N GLY A 134 16.93 3.21 -31.37
CA GLY A 134 18.19 2.71 -31.89
C GLY A 134 19.37 3.53 -31.38
N MET A 135 20.53 2.89 -31.31
CA MET A 135 21.77 3.49 -30.88
C MET A 135 22.87 3.07 -31.83
N ALA A 136 23.67 4.03 -32.28
CA ALA A 136 24.86 3.75 -33.08
C ALA A 136 26.07 4.37 -32.39
N VAL A 137 27.13 3.59 -32.27
CA VAL A 137 28.40 4.02 -31.66
C VAL A 137 29.45 4.10 -32.75
N THR A 138 30.14 5.24 -32.83
CA THR A 138 31.32 5.39 -33.69
C THR A 138 32.56 5.22 -32.84
N ASN A 139 33.41 4.24 -33.18
CA ASN A 139 34.65 3.98 -32.45
C ASN A 139 35.80 4.89 -32.91
N VAL A 140 36.96 4.77 -32.26
CA VAL A 140 38.16 5.57 -32.57
C VAL A 140 38.77 5.28 -33.94
N PHE A 141 38.41 4.17 -34.58
CA PHE A 141 38.83 3.80 -35.94
C PHE A 141 37.86 4.31 -37.02
N GLY A 142 36.77 4.99 -36.63
CA GLY A 142 35.76 5.51 -37.54
C GLY A 142 34.70 4.49 -37.96
N GLU A 143 34.73 3.28 -37.40
CA GLU A 143 33.71 2.26 -37.65
C GLU A 143 32.42 2.64 -36.90
N ARG A 144 31.28 2.43 -37.55
CA ARG A 144 29.95 2.72 -36.97
C ARG A 144 29.23 1.41 -36.68
N LEU A 145 29.04 1.13 -35.40
CA LEU A 145 28.40 -0.07 -34.88
C LEU A 145 26.94 0.24 -34.53
N TRP A 146 26.02 -0.61 -34.96
CA TRP A 146 24.63 -0.56 -34.50
C TRP A 146 24.51 -1.39 -33.23
N ILE A 147 24.08 -0.76 -32.14
CA ILE A 147 23.98 -1.38 -30.82
C ILE A 147 22.54 -1.85 -30.61
N GLN A 148 22.37 -3.14 -30.35
CA GLN A 148 21.11 -3.73 -29.92
C GLN A 148 21.07 -3.77 -28.40
N ALA A 149 19.86 -3.73 -27.83
CA ALA A 149 19.70 -3.83 -26.38
C ALA A 149 20.16 -5.21 -25.88
N ALA A 150 20.76 -5.27 -24.69
CA ALA A 150 21.34 -6.50 -24.14
C ALA A 150 20.31 -7.61 -23.90
N ASP A 151 19.02 -7.26 -23.78
CA ASP A 151 17.89 -8.17 -23.64
C ASP A 151 17.32 -8.65 -24.98
N GLN A 152 17.82 -8.16 -26.12
CA GLN A 152 17.43 -8.60 -27.46
C GLN A 152 18.31 -9.78 -27.93
N GLY A 153 17.82 -11.01 -27.82
CA GLY A 153 18.50 -12.20 -28.36
C GLY A 153 17.78 -13.51 -28.02
N VAL A 154 17.81 -14.50 -28.93
CA VAL A 154 17.23 -15.85 -28.73
C VAL A 154 18.17 -16.76 -27.93
N ASP A 155 19.47 -16.46 -27.95
CA ASP A 155 20.50 -17.27 -27.30
C ASP A 155 20.63 -16.90 -25.81
N GLU A 156 20.49 -17.94 -25.00
CA GLU A 156 20.61 -18.01 -23.54
C GLU A 156 19.50 -17.32 -22.73
N ALA A 157 18.41 -18.07 -22.50
CA ALA A 157 17.38 -17.75 -21.51
C ALA A 157 17.91 -17.46 -20.09
N TRP A 158 19.15 -17.89 -19.78
CA TRP A 158 19.84 -17.59 -18.51
C TRP A 158 20.62 -16.27 -18.52
N GLY A 159 20.97 -15.71 -19.68
CA GLY A 159 21.73 -14.46 -19.83
C GLY A 159 20.87 -13.22 -20.09
N ARG A 160 19.55 -13.38 -20.26
CA ARG A 160 18.62 -12.24 -20.40
C ARG A 160 18.48 -11.52 -19.06
N TRP A 161 19.18 -10.41 -18.94
CA TRP A 161 19.09 -9.53 -17.80
C TRP A 161 18.87 -8.09 -18.27
N SER A 162 17.79 -7.48 -17.79
CA SER A 162 17.50 -6.07 -17.97
C SER A 162 16.98 -5.49 -16.66
N MET A 163 17.24 -4.20 -16.47
CA MET A 163 16.70 -3.40 -15.39
C MET A 163 15.75 -2.35 -15.95
N PHE A 164 14.87 -1.81 -15.09
CA PHE A 164 13.93 -0.74 -15.45
C PHE A 164 12.92 -1.12 -16.55
N THR A 165 12.60 -2.41 -16.65
CA THR A 165 11.54 -2.93 -17.52
C THR A 165 10.27 -3.21 -16.72
N ILE A 166 9.13 -3.12 -17.39
CA ILE A 166 7.82 -3.31 -16.76
C ILE A 166 7.33 -4.72 -17.03
N ASN A 167 6.85 -5.39 -16.00
CA ASN A 167 6.28 -6.72 -16.13
C ASN A 167 4.95 -6.67 -16.92
N ILE A 168 4.71 -7.68 -17.75
CA ILE A 168 3.48 -7.78 -18.56
C ILE A 168 2.59 -8.83 -17.91
N LEU A 169 1.41 -8.42 -17.45
CA LEU A 169 0.45 -9.35 -16.86
C LEU A 169 -0.03 -10.37 -17.88
N ASN A 170 -0.21 -11.60 -17.41
CA ASN A 170 -0.68 -12.73 -18.21
C ASN A 170 0.15 -12.98 -19.48
N ALA A 171 1.43 -12.61 -19.46
CA ALA A 171 2.36 -13.00 -20.50
C ALA A 171 2.35 -14.54 -20.66
N PRO A 172 2.43 -15.09 -21.90
CA PRO A 172 2.51 -16.53 -22.11
C PRO A 172 3.56 -17.18 -21.21
N ALA A 173 3.29 -18.38 -20.68
CA ALA A 173 4.15 -19.03 -19.68
C ALA A 173 5.60 -19.25 -20.15
N ASP A 174 5.83 -19.35 -21.47
CA ASP A 174 7.16 -19.49 -22.07
C ASP A 174 7.77 -18.15 -22.54
N SER A 175 7.12 -17.03 -22.24
CA SER A 175 7.60 -15.69 -22.60
C SER A 175 8.29 -15.04 -21.42
N SER A 176 9.56 -14.67 -21.60
CA SER A 176 10.29 -13.78 -20.70
C SER A 176 10.16 -12.31 -21.14
N SER A 177 9.07 -11.95 -21.83
CA SER A 177 8.91 -10.64 -22.43
C SER A 177 8.49 -9.62 -21.37
N ALA A 178 9.35 -8.64 -21.12
CA ALA A 178 9.01 -7.44 -20.38
C ALA A 178 8.75 -6.29 -21.36
N ASP A 179 8.00 -5.29 -20.93
CA ASP A 179 7.89 -4.04 -21.67
C ASP A 179 9.13 -3.19 -21.40
N THR A 180 9.87 -2.85 -22.47
CA THR A 180 11.13 -2.11 -22.41
C THR A 180 10.94 -0.59 -22.48
N THR A 181 9.71 -0.11 -22.33
CA THR A 181 9.44 1.33 -22.28
C THR A 181 9.82 1.87 -20.92
N LEU A 182 10.69 2.88 -20.91
CA LEU A 182 10.98 3.62 -19.71
C LEU A 182 9.78 4.51 -19.35
N LEU A 183 9.09 4.13 -18.26
CA LEU A 183 7.93 4.85 -17.76
C LEU A 183 8.36 5.94 -16.78
N MET A 184 8.22 7.20 -17.20
CA MET A 184 8.48 8.36 -16.35
C MET A 184 7.16 8.86 -15.79
N LEU A 185 6.85 8.52 -14.54
CA LEU A 185 5.59 8.93 -13.90
C LEU A 185 5.62 10.42 -13.48
N PRO A 186 4.48 11.13 -13.54
CA PRO A 186 4.37 12.48 -13.01
C PRO A 186 4.18 12.45 -11.49
N THR A 187 5.26 12.18 -10.76
CA THR A 187 5.23 12.00 -9.31
C THR A 187 5.49 13.31 -8.57
N LEU A 188 4.92 13.43 -7.38
CA LEU A 188 5.10 14.61 -6.53
C LEU A 188 6.41 14.50 -5.77
N ALA A 189 7.22 15.57 -5.81
CA ALA A 189 8.44 15.64 -4.99
C ALA A 189 8.13 15.69 -3.48
N SER A 190 7.04 16.37 -3.09
CA SER A 190 6.57 16.42 -1.70
C SER A 190 5.10 16.81 -1.62
N ALA A 191 4.46 16.45 -0.50
CA ALA A 191 3.09 16.82 -0.18
C ALA A 191 2.97 17.24 1.31
N GLN A 192 1.96 18.07 1.60
CA GLN A 192 1.55 18.43 2.94
C GLN A 192 0.41 17.51 3.37
N TYR A 193 0.47 17.02 4.61
CA TYR A 193 -0.52 16.10 5.15
C TYR A 193 -1.29 16.77 6.29
N GLY A 194 -2.61 16.71 6.21
CA GLY A 194 -3.51 17.17 7.27
C GLY A 194 -3.62 16.15 8.41
N PRO A 195 -4.35 16.50 9.49
CA PRO A 195 -4.62 15.55 10.57
C PRO A 195 -5.51 14.38 10.07
N PRO A 196 -5.37 13.18 10.66
CA PRO A 196 -6.27 12.06 10.38
C PRO A 196 -7.73 12.43 10.59
N GLN A 197 -8.54 12.21 9.55
CA GLN A 197 -10.01 12.28 9.61
C GLN A 197 -10.57 10.99 10.20
N GLU A 198 -9.98 9.86 9.84
CA GLU A 198 -10.31 8.55 10.40
C GLU A 198 -9.02 7.83 10.79
N GLU A 199 -9.09 7.06 11.88
CA GLU A 199 -8.00 6.20 12.30
C GLU A 199 -8.55 4.92 12.92
N VAL A 200 -8.11 3.77 12.40
CA VAL A 200 -8.54 2.44 12.82
C VAL A 200 -7.31 1.58 13.07
N PHE A 201 -7.31 0.84 14.17
CA PHE A 201 -6.35 -0.23 14.41
C PHE A 201 -7.02 -1.57 14.16
N LEU A 202 -6.46 -2.38 13.26
CA LEU A 202 -6.78 -3.79 13.13
C LEU A 202 -5.82 -4.58 14.04
N VAL A 203 -6.38 -5.33 14.98
CA VAL A 203 -5.61 -6.06 16.00
C VAL A 203 -6.14 -7.48 16.14
N ARG A 204 -5.25 -8.45 16.40
CA ARG A 204 -5.63 -9.80 16.81
C ARG A 204 -5.87 -9.85 18.31
N ASP A 205 -6.87 -10.62 18.70
CA ASP A 205 -7.17 -10.99 20.08
C ASP A 205 -7.11 -12.51 20.21
N GLU A 206 -5.96 -12.99 20.67
CA GLU A 206 -5.65 -14.42 20.82
C GLU A 206 -6.55 -15.11 21.86
N VAL A 207 -7.05 -14.37 22.87
CA VAL A 207 -7.94 -14.95 23.90
C VAL A 207 -9.33 -15.19 23.31
N ALA A 208 -9.81 -14.26 22.48
CA ALA A 208 -11.12 -14.34 21.84
C ALA A 208 -11.09 -15.11 20.50
N ASN A 209 -9.92 -15.54 20.01
CA ASN A 209 -9.71 -16.18 18.70
C ASN A 209 -10.35 -15.40 17.54
N MET A 210 -10.25 -14.07 17.56
CA MET A 210 -10.81 -13.18 16.56
C MET A 210 -9.94 -11.94 16.34
N ALA A 211 -10.30 -11.12 15.37
CA ALA A 211 -9.69 -9.81 15.15
C ALA A 211 -10.66 -8.67 15.49
N TRP A 212 -10.13 -7.49 15.73
CA TRP A 212 -10.91 -6.29 16.02
C TRP A 212 -10.47 -5.14 15.13
N GLY A 213 -11.43 -4.40 14.60
CA GLY A 213 -11.24 -3.05 14.11
C GLY A 213 -11.59 -2.05 15.21
N VAL A 214 -10.56 -1.43 15.79
CA VAL A 214 -10.70 -0.45 16.87
C VAL A 214 -10.68 0.95 16.27
N GLU A 215 -11.83 1.62 16.28
CA GLU A 215 -11.96 3.00 15.83
C GLU A 215 -11.33 3.94 16.85
N LYS A 216 -10.15 4.46 16.53
CA LYS A 216 -9.41 5.41 17.37
C LYS A 216 -9.91 6.83 17.15
N THR A 217 -10.13 7.21 15.90
CA THR A 217 -10.62 8.52 15.48
C THR A 217 -11.77 8.32 14.50
N VAL A 218 -12.94 8.89 14.80
CA VAL A 218 -14.16 8.77 14.00
C VAL A 218 -14.60 10.12 13.48
N PRO A 219 -15.06 10.23 12.23
CA PRO A 219 -15.64 11.46 11.72
C PRO A 219 -17.06 11.63 12.26
N LEU A 220 -17.43 12.84 12.63
CA LEU A 220 -18.81 13.16 13.02
C LEU A 220 -19.53 13.90 11.89
N ALA A 221 -20.86 13.90 11.93
CA ALA A 221 -21.70 14.65 11.00
C ALA A 221 -21.43 16.17 11.01
N SER A 222 -20.78 16.69 12.06
CA SER A 222 -20.30 18.07 12.13
C SER A 222 -19.08 18.36 11.26
N GLY A 223 -18.46 17.33 10.66
CA GLY A 223 -17.19 17.43 9.91
C GLY A 223 -15.95 17.44 10.79
N ILE A 224 -16.10 17.32 12.11
CA ILE A 224 -14.97 17.28 13.06
C ILE A 224 -14.77 15.85 13.55
N SER A 225 -13.55 15.35 13.42
CA SER A 225 -13.19 14.04 13.95
C SER A 225 -12.95 14.08 15.45
N ARG A 226 -13.38 13.02 16.16
CA ARG A 226 -13.22 12.88 17.62
C ARG A 226 -12.71 11.49 18.01
N PRO A 227 -12.15 11.33 19.23
CA PRO A 227 -11.73 10.02 19.72
C PRO A 227 -12.91 9.03 19.75
N GLY A 228 -12.78 7.89 19.06
CA GLY A 228 -13.85 6.90 18.90
C GLY A 228 -14.35 6.33 20.23
N SER A 229 -13.45 6.11 21.19
CA SER A 229 -13.81 5.68 22.55
C SER A 229 -14.68 6.68 23.31
N GLU A 230 -14.49 7.98 23.10
CA GLU A 230 -15.35 9.00 23.73
C GLU A 230 -16.72 9.02 23.07
N VAL A 231 -16.75 8.96 21.74
CA VAL A 231 -17.99 8.94 20.96
C VAL A 231 -18.82 7.70 21.31
N ALA A 232 -18.19 6.52 21.42
CA ALA A 232 -18.84 5.29 21.87
C ALA A 232 -19.48 5.44 23.27
N LYS A 233 -18.73 5.96 24.25
CA LYS A 233 -19.26 6.20 25.61
C LYS A 233 -20.41 7.22 25.63
N GLN A 234 -20.26 8.32 24.89
CA GLN A 234 -21.29 9.36 24.82
C GLN A 234 -22.57 8.85 24.17
N THR A 235 -22.46 8.11 23.05
CA THR A 235 -23.60 7.50 22.37
C THR A 235 -24.31 6.49 23.27
N PHE A 236 -23.55 5.61 23.94
CA PHE A 236 -24.10 4.65 24.88
C PHE A 236 -24.88 5.34 26.01
N ASN A 237 -24.26 6.33 26.67
CA ASN A 237 -24.89 7.07 27.78
C ASN A 237 -26.14 7.83 27.32
N TYR A 238 -26.10 8.45 26.14
CA TYR A 238 -27.25 9.13 25.55
C TYR A 238 -28.40 8.15 25.33
N LEU A 239 -28.15 7.02 24.66
CA LEU A 239 -29.18 6.01 24.41
C LEU A 239 -29.72 5.41 25.72
N GLN A 240 -28.85 5.14 26.69
CA GLN A 240 -29.24 4.65 28.01
C GLN A 240 -30.18 5.62 28.73
N SER A 241 -29.97 6.94 28.59
CA SER A 241 -30.81 7.98 29.20
C SER A 241 -32.21 8.07 28.60
N LEU A 242 -32.41 7.56 27.37
CA LEU A 242 -33.71 7.54 26.72
C LEU A 242 -34.62 6.41 27.23
N ILE A 243 -34.07 5.44 27.98
CA ILE A 243 -34.84 4.31 28.51
C ILE A 243 -35.55 4.74 29.81
N PRO A 244 -36.89 4.69 29.85
CA PRO A 244 -37.66 5.01 31.06
C PRO A 244 -37.35 4.01 32.18
N GLY A 245 -37.04 4.50 33.38
CA GLY A 245 -36.68 3.62 34.51
C GLY A 245 -35.28 3.00 34.40
N SER A 246 -34.39 3.59 33.59
CA SER A 246 -32.96 3.29 33.56
C SER A 246 -32.32 3.62 34.92
N GLY A 247 -32.42 2.69 35.86
CA GLY A 247 -31.96 2.88 37.22
C GLY A 247 -31.62 1.55 37.86
N THR A 248 -30.33 1.37 38.12
CA THR A 248 -29.69 0.28 38.86
C THR A 248 -30.02 -1.13 38.35
N PRO A 249 -29.02 -1.94 37.93
CA PRO A 249 -29.24 -3.36 37.68
C PRO A 249 -30.01 -3.99 38.85
N PRO A 250 -30.95 -4.92 38.60
CA PRO A 250 -31.67 -5.57 39.69
C PRO A 250 -30.67 -6.15 40.69
N ALA A 251 -30.94 -5.93 41.97
CA ALA A 251 -30.05 -6.39 43.04
C ALA A 251 -29.80 -7.90 42.91
N LEU A 252 -28.56 -8.30 43.12
CA LEU A 252 -28.17 -9.70 43.01
C LEU A 252 -28.92 -10.52 44.07
N ALA A 253 -29.77 -11.44 43.61
CA ALA A 253 -30.53 -12.36 44.47
C ALA A 253 -29.67 -13.49 45.06
N ALA A 254 -28.42 -13.64 44.60
CA ALA A 254 -27.47 -14.65 45.03
C ALA A 254 -26.06 -14.06 45.12
N ALA A 255 -25.16 -14.75 45.84
CA ALA A 255 -23.76 -14.35 46.03
C ALA A 255 -22.96 -14.27 44.71
N VAL A 256 -23.43 -14.96 43.66
CA VAL A 256 -22.83 -14.92 42.32
C VAL A 256 -23.91 -14.75 41.25
N ARG A 257 -23.60 -14.00 40.19
CA ARG A 257 -24.39 -13.92 38.95
C ARG A 257 -23.64 -14.60 37.83
N TYR A 258 -24.32 -15.49 37.12
CA TYR A 258 -23.84 -15.93 35.82
C TYR A 258 -24.07 -14.82 34.78
N GLN A 259 -22.99 -14.37 34.16
CA GLN A 259 -22.97 -13.43 33.06
C GLN A 259 -22.56 -14.19 31.79
N ALA A 260 -23.51 -14.40 30.89
CA ALA A 260 -23.26 -15.10 29.62
C ALA A 260 -22.17 -14.41 28.77
N MET A 261 -22.11 -13.08 28.78
CA MET A 261 -21.14 -12.28 28.01
C MET A 261 -21.02 -10.87 28.60
N ASN A 262 -19.82 -10.25 28.60
CA ASN A 262 -19.71 -8.79 28.79
C ASN A 262 -19.85 -8.04 27.46
N SER A 263 -19.98 -6.73 27.57
CA SER A 263 -19.77 -5.84 26.45
C SER A 263 -18.32 -5.39 26.35
N VAL A 264 -17.95 -4.90 25.18
CA VAL A 264 -16.72 -4.15 24.90
C VAL A 264 -17.12 -2.75 24.45
N PRO A 265 -16.23 -1.73 24.55
CA PRO A 265 -16.55 -0.40 24.06
C PRO A 265 -17.03 -0.42 22.60
N GLU A 266 -18.09 0.32 22.27
CA GLU A 266 -18.74 0.24 20.95
C GLU A 266 -17.85 0.65 19.76
N ASN A 267 -16.70 1.26 20.01
CA ASN A 267 -15.71 1.56 18.99
C ASN A 267 -14.84 0.34 18.60
N TRP A 268 -15.07 -0.82 19.21
CA TRP A 268 -14.44 -2.10 18.86
C TRP A 268 -15.39 -2.92 18.00
N ILE A 269 -15.02 -3.10 16.73
CA ILE A 269 -15.83 -3.76 15.72
C ILE A 269 -15.23 -5.15 15.45
N PRO A 270 -15.96 -6.25 15.73
CA PRO A 270 -15.39 -7.58 15.64
C PRO A 270 -15.23 -8.04 14.20
N PHE A 271 -14.17 -8.79 13.94
CA PHE A 271 -13.91 -9.54 12.71
C PHE A 271 -13.71 -11.00 13.06
N ILE A 272 -14.67 -11.84 12.67
CA ILE A 272 -14.68 -13.27 12.98
C ILE A 272 -14.06 -14.07 11.84
N PRO A 273 -13.26 -15.11 12.13
CA PRO A 273 -12.74 -15.99 11.09
C PRO A 273 -13.87 -16.84 10.51
N VAL A 274 -14.00 -16.86 9.19
CA VAL A 274 -14.93 -17.70 8.44
C VAL A 274 -14.22 -18.40 7.30
N HIS A 275 -14.64 -19.60 6.95
CA HIS A 275 -14.05 -20.33 5.82
C HIS A 275 -14.42 -19.66 4.50
N VAL A 276 -13.43 -19.58 3.59
CA VAL A 276 -13.70 -19.20 2.21
C VAL A 276 -14.60 -20.28 1.58
N PRO A 277 -15.65 -19.91 0.83
CA PRO A 277 -16.52 -20.88 0.19
C PRO A 277 -15.73 -21.90 -0.63
N ASN A 278 -16.05 -23.19 -0.46
CA ASN A 278 -15.36 -24.33 -1.09
C ASN A 278 -13.89 -24.54 -0.68
N ASN A 279 -13.40 -23.88 0.38
CA ASN A 279 -12.06 -24.10 0.91
C ASN A 279 -12.08 -24.34 2.43
N ASN A 280 -11.63 -25.52 2.86
CA ASN A 280 -11.62 -25.90 4.28
C ASN A 280 -10.35 -25.47 5.05
N ARG A 281 -9.35 -24.88 4.38
CA ARG A 281 -8.07 -24.48 4.99
C ARG A 281 -7.85 -22.98 5.00
N GLN A 282 -8.44 -22.26 4.05
CA GLN A 282 -8.34 -20.81 3.99
C GLN A 282 -9.51 -20.17 4.73
N ILE A 283 -9.17 -19.20 5.58
CA ILE A 283 -10.14 -18.36 6.28
C ILE A 283 -10.05 -16.92 5.77
N GLN A 284 -11.14 -16.19 5.96
CA GLN A 284 -11.22 -14.74 5.82
C GLN A 284 -11.81 -14.16 7.10
N LEU A 285 -11.49 -12.90 7.36
CA LEU A 285 -12.01 -12.15 8.49
C LEU A 285 -13.30 -11.44 8.07
N GLN A 286 -14.43 -11.93 8.54
CA GLN A 286 -15.74 -11.33 8.29
C GLN A 286 -16.07 -10.30 9.37
N ARG A 287 -16.41 -9.07 8.97
CA ARG A 287 -16.95 -8.06 9.91
C ARG A 287 -18.26 -8.56 10.53
N ALA A 288 -18.27 -8.67 11.84
CA ALA A 288 -19.42 -8.98 12.66
C ALA A 288 -19.91 -7.72 13.41
N ALA A 289 -20.84 -7.89 14.35
CA ALA A 289 -21.34 -6.80 15.18
C ALA A 289 -21.62 -7.29 16.61
N MET A 290 -21.20 -6.49 17.58
CA MET A 290 -21.59 -6.70 18.98
C MET A 290 -23.03 -6.22 19.20
N PRO A 291 -23.82 -6.89 20.07
CA PRO A 291 -25.10 -6.36 20.51
C PRO A 291 -24.89 -5.18 21.47
N ARG A 292 -25.63 -4.10 21.24
CA ARG A 292 -25.77 -3.00 22.20
C ARG A 292 -26.76 -3.43 23.27
N ILE A 293 -26.27 -3.64 24.49
CA ILE A 293 -27.07 -4.05 25.65
C ILE A 293 -27.27 -2.83 26.53
N LEU A 294 -28.49 -2.28 26.56
CA LEU A 294 -28.86 -1.18 27.42
C LEU A 294 -29.64 -1.72 28.63
N VAL A 295 -29.33 -1.22 29.83
CA VAL A 295 -29.96 -1.67 31.07
C VAL A 295 -31.42 -1.22 31.10
N GLY A 296 -32.32 -2.18 31.33
CA GLY A 296 -33.77 -1.92 31.41
C GLY A 296 -34.47 -1.83 30.04
N ASP A 297 -33.75 -2.05 28.94
CA ASP A 297 -34.38 -2.18 27.63
C ASP A 297 -34.87 -3.61 27.42
N PHE A 298 -36.15 -3.76 27.10
CA PHE A 298 -36.78 -5.06 26.79
C PHE A 298 -36.87 -5.31 25.28
N ASN A 299 -36.48 -4.35 24.45
CA ASN A 299 -36.45 -4.53 23.01
C ASN A 299 -35.27 -5.41 22.57
N PRO A 300 -35.34 -6.05 21.40
CA PRO A 300 -34.21 -6.78 20.84
C PRO A 300 -32.97 -5.87 20.72
N ALA A 301 -31.84 -6.37 21.21
CA ALA A 301 -30.58 -5.62 21.19
C ALA A 301 -30.21 -5.20 19.76
N GLN A 302 -29.96 -3.91 19.58
CA GLN A 302 -29.50 -3.38 18.30
C GLN A 302 -28.03 -3.75 18.06
N LYS A 303 -27.64 -3.93 16.80
CA LYS A 303 -26.26 -4.19 16.42
C LYS A 303 -25.46 -2.88 16.43
N VAL A 304 -24.30 -2.88 17.08
CA VAL A 304 -23.33 -1.79 16.98
C VAL A 304 -22.81 -1.72 15.55
N GLN A 305 -22.83 -0.53 14.95
CA GLN A 305 -22.32 -0.28 13.60
C GLN A 305 -21.04 0.56 13.68
N PRO A 306 -20.03 0.28 12.83
CA PRO A 306 -18.84 1.13 12.70
C PRO A 306 -19.21 2.55 12.26
N LEU A 307 -18.41 3.53 12.66
CA LEU A 307 -18.57 4.93 12.30
C LEU A 307 -17.60 5.37 11.20
N THR A 308 -16.44 4.73 11.08
CA THR A 308 -15.41 5.01 10.06
C THR A 308 -15.79 4.44 8.71
N SER A 309 -15.59 5.21 7.64
CA SER A 309 -15.77 4.77 6.26
C SER A 309 -14.98 3.49 5.95
N LEU A 310 -13.77 3.36 6.50
CA LEU A 310 -12.90 2.19 6.37
C LEU A 310 -13.55 0.91 6.90
N LEU A 311 -14.19 0.96 8.07
CA LEU A 311 -14.87 -0.21 8.63
C LEU A 311 -16.32 -0.34 8.20
N ARG A 312 -16.92 0.68 7.58
CA ARG A 312 -18.31 0.68 7.08
C ARG A 312 -18.47 0.08 5.68
N ALA A 313 -17.38 -0.32 5.03
CA ALA A 313 -17.41 -0.93 3.69
C ALA A 313 -18.58 -1.95 3.54
N GLY A 314 -19.35 -1.80 2.46
CA GLY A 314 -20.51 -2.65 2.16
C GLY A 314 -21.79 -2.37 2.96
N LEU A 315 -21.77 -1.69 4.12
CA LEU A 315 -22.99 -1.48 4.94
C LEU A 315 -23.99 -0.53 4.28
N ASP A 316 -23.48 0.52 3.64
CA ASP A 316 -24.29 1.60 3.07
C ASP A 316 -24.76 1.28 1.63
N LEU A 317 -24.46 0.07 1.12
CA LEU A 317 -24.92 -0.40 -0.19
C LEU A 317 -26.35 -0.95 -0.11
N ILE A 318 -27.04 -0.96 -1.25
CA ILE A 318 -28.39 -1.53 -1.39
C ILE A 318 -28.36 -2.61 -2.48
N PRO A 319 -28.42 -3.92 -2.15
CA PRO A 319 -28.46 -4.48 -0.79
C PRO A 319 -27.11 -4.34 -0.05
N ALA A 320 -27.16 -4.33 1.28
CA ALA A 320 -25.96 -4.29 2.12
C ALA A 320 -25.11 -5.54 1.87
N GLN A 321 -23.79 -5.34 1.79
CA GLN A 321 -22.82 -6.39 1.52
C GLN A 321 -21.98 -6.67 2.77
N THR A 322 -21.72 -7.95 2.99
CA THR A 322 -20.80 -8.39 4.05
C THR A 322 -19.39 -7.92 3.72
N TYR A 323 -18.68 -7.44 4.73
CA TYR A 323 -17.31 -7.00 4.57
C TYR A 323 -16.35 -8.11 5.01
N PHE A 324 -15.44 -8.50 4.10
CA PHE A 324 -14.39 -9.47 4.33
C PHE A 324 -13.03 -8.81 4.17
N LEU A 325 -12.10 -9.22 5.04
CA LEU A 325 -10.68 -8.94 4.94
C LEU A 325 -9.93 -10.26 4.79
N HIS A 326 -8.85 -10.27 4.02
CA HIS A 326 -7.95 -11.42 4.04
C HIS A 326 -7.22 -11.51 5.38
N GLU A 327 -6.85 -12.73 5.78
CA GLU A 327 -6.27 -12.95 7.12
C GLU A 327 -4.91 -12.25 7.27
N GLU A 328 -4.11 -12.25 6.20
CA GLU A 328 -2.79 -11.63 6.09
C GLU A 328 -2.81 -10.11 6.30
N GLU A 329 -3.96 -9.47 6.10
CA GLU A 329 -4.14 -8.03 6.29
C GLU A 329 -4.06 -7.60 7.75
N VAL A 330 -4.27 -8.54 8.67
CA VAL A 330 -4.14 -8.34 10.10
C VAL A 330 -3.02 -9.24 10.62
N PRO A 331 -1.74 -8.84 10.45
CA PRO A 331 -0.62 -9.60 10.99
C PRO A 331 -0.61 -9.55 12.52
N ARG A 332 0.26 -10.32 13.17
CA ARG A 332 0.43 -10.26 14.64
C ARG A 332 0.82 -8.87 15.15
N ALA A 333 1.56 -8.11 14.35
CA ALA A 333 1.87 -6.72 14.66
C ALA A 333 0.65 -5.78 14.57
N GLY A 334 -0.50 -6.28 14.10
CA GLY A 334 -1.67 -5.49 13.73
C GLY A 334 -1.42 -4.61 12.50
N ALA A 335 -2.45 -3.89 12.09
CA ALA A 335 -2.38 -2.87 11.06
C ALA A 335 -3.00 -1.57 11.57
N ARG A 336 -2.47 -0.44 11.12
CA ARG A 336 -3.01 0.89 11.38
C ARG A 336 -3.49 1.46 10.06
N LEU A 337 -4.77 1.74 9.98
CA LEU A 337 -5.39 2.39 8.83
C LEU A 337 -5.70 3.85 9.20
N THR A 338 -5.25 4.78 8.38
CA THR A 338 -5.52 6.21 8.55
C THR A 338 -6.07 6.80 7.27
N GLN A 339 -7.05 7.69 7.42
CA GLN A 339 -7.55 8.49 6.31
C GLN A 339 -7.27 9.97 6.59
N TYR A 340 -6.68 10.70 5.66
CA TYR A 340 -6.33 12.12 5.83
C TYR A 340 -6.29 12.86 4.50
N TYR A 341 -6.47 14.18 4.55
CA TYR A 341 -6.28 15.01 3.36
C TYR A 341 -4.80 15.27 3.11
N ALA A 342 -4.38 15.13 1.85
CA ALA A 342 -3.08 15.54 1.38
C ALA A 342 -3.24 16.69 0.39
N ARG A 343 -2.23 17.57 0.35
CA ARG A 343 -2.18 18.72 -0.54
C ARG A 343 -0.79 18.88 -1.11
N ALA A 344 -0.70 19.11 -2.41
CA ALA A 344 0.55 19.43 -3.07
C ALA A 344 0.38 20.54 -4.11
N ARG A 345 1.49 21.19 -4.44
CA ARG A 345 1.56 22.17 -5.52
C ARG A 345 2.38 21.58 -6.65
N TRP A 346 1.83 21.58 -7.85
CA TRP A 346 2.48 21.08 -9.05
C TRP A 346 3.49 22.07 -9.62
N THR A 347 4.26 21.64 -10.62
CA THR A 347 5.35 22.42 -11.23
C THR A 347 4.91 23.78 -11.76
N GLN A 348 3.65 23.89 -12.22
CA GLN A 348 3.06 25.16 -12.70
C GLN A 348 2.31 25.94 -11.60
N GLY A 349 2.43 25.55 -10.34
CA GLY A 349 1.78 26.24 -9.22
C GLY A 349 0.33 25.82 -8.93
N GLN A 350 -0.27 24.99 -9.79
CA GLN A 350 -1.59 24.40 -9.56
C GLN A 350 -1.61 23.58 -8.27
N VAL A 351 -2.67 23.71 -7.49
CA VAL A 351 -2.83 23.03 -6.21
C VAL A 351 -3.75 21.83 -6.39
N TYR A 352 -3.28 20.67 -5.92
CA TYR A 352 -4.06 19.45 -5.85
C TYR A 352 -4.30 19.12 -4.37
N THR A 353 -5.53 18.77 -4.04
CA THR A 353 -5.93 18.27 -2.73
C THR A 353 -6.71 16.98 -2.93
N TRP A 354 -6.35 15.94 -2.19
CA TRP A 354 -6.98 14.63 -2.31
C TRP A 354 -7.07 13.94 -0.95
N LEU A 355 -7.95 12.95 -0.85
CA LEU A 355 -8.10 12.11 0.33
C LEU A 355 -7.20 10.89 0.18
N CYS A 356 -6.33 10.66 1.16
CA CYS A 356 -5.47 9.48 1.27
C CYS A 356 -6.07 8.52 2.29
N ALA A 357 -5.99 7.22 2.00
CA ALA A 357 -6.10 6.12 2.93
C ALA A 357 -4.73 5.43 2.95
N GLN A 358 -4.15 5.22 4.13
CA GLN A 358 -2.83 4.64 4.28
C GLN A 358 -2.90 3.49 5.28
N LYS A 359 -2.25 2.39 4.93
CA LYS A 359 -1.98 1.24 5.80
C LYS A 359 -0.54 1.32 6.30
N GLN A 360 -0.37 1.15 7.60
CA GLN A 360 0.92 1.06 8.27
C GLN A 360 0.93 -0.17 9.18
N THR A 361 2.12 -0.66 9.53
CA THR A 361 2.26 -1.68 10.57
C THR A 361 1.69 -1.15 11.90
N GLY A 362 0.92 -1.99 12.59
CA GLY A 362 0.39 -1.68 13.91
C GLY A 362 1.46 -1.71 15.02
N ARG A 363 1.02 -1.80 16.27
CA ARG A 363 1.89 -1.86 17.45
C ARG A 363 1.79 -3.18 18.23
N GLY A 364 1.16 -4.20 17.64
CA GLY A 364 0.96 -5.52 18.24
C GLY A 364 -0.52 -5.87 18.44
N GLU A 365 -0.72 -6.89 19.28
CA GLU A 365 -2.01 -7.44 19.66
C GLU A 365 -2.71 -6.56 20.71
N ALA A 366 -4.01 -6.76 20.87
CA ALA A 366 -4.78 -6.10 21.92
C ALA A 366 -5.79 -7.08 22.55
N ALA A 367 -5.95 -6.97 23.86
CA ALA A 367 -6.98 -7.70 24.59
C ALA A 367 -8.24 -6.84 24.66
N SER A 368 -9.32 -7.31 24.04
CA SER A 368 -10.64 -6.64 24.12
C SER A 368 -11.26 -6.73 25.51
N GLY A 369 -10.84 -7.71 26.31
CA GLY A 369 -11.48 -8.08 27.56
C GLY A 369 -12.81 -8.82 27.38
N LEU A 370 -13.21 -9.15 26.14
CA LEU A 370 -14.40 -9.93 25.86
C LEU A 370 -14.26 -11.32 26.49
N ALA A 371 -15.26 -11.72 27.27
CA ALA A 371 -15.28 -13.00 27.92
C ALA A 371 -16.72 -13.49 28.13
N PHE A 372 -16.91 -14.77 27.84
CA PHE A 372 -18.17 -15.49 27.91
C PHE A 372 -18.24 -16.32 29.19
N ASP A 373 -19.45 -16.71 29.59
CA ASP A 373 -19.71 -17.69 30.65
C ASP A 373 -19.02 -17.39 31.98
N ARG A 374 -19.10 -16.13 32.44
CA ARG A 374 -18.44 -15.70 33.68
C ARG A 374 -19.36 -15.78 34.89
N LEU A 375 -18.78 -16.15 36.03
CA LEU A 375 -19.40 -15.99 37.34
C LEU A 375 -18.89 -14.67 37.94
N VAL A 376 -19.80 -13.74 38.19
CA VAL A 376 -19.51 -12.44 38.80
C VAL A 376 -19.96 -12.48 40.26
N ASP A 377 -19.01 -12.33 41.18
CA ASP A 377 -19.30 -12.28 42.61
C ASP A 377 -19.98 -10.95 42.97
N GLN A 378 -20.94 -11.01 43.89
CA GLN A 378 -21.63 -9.85 44.43
C GLN A 378 -20.68 -8.80 45.03
N ASN A 379 -19.48 -9.20 45.49
CA ASN A 379 -18.51 -8.31 46.10
C ASN A 379 -17.51 -7.67 45.11
N GLN A 380 -17.45 -8.12 43.86
CA GLN A 380 -16.66 -7.46 42.83
C GLN A 380 -17.51 -6.35 42.21
N ALA A 381 -17.35 -5.12 42.70
CA ALA A 381 -17.93 -3.95 42.07
C ALA A 381 -17.45 -3.86 40.61
N GLU A 382 -18.40 -3.77 39.67
CA GLU A 382 -18.13 -3.53 38.25
C GLU A 382 -17.32 -2.22 38.12
N GLY A 383 -16.02 -2.34 37.83
CA GLY A 383 -15.09 -1.22 37.60
C GLY A 383 -14.82 -0.99 36.13
#